data_AF-A0A7V3RXV9-F1
#
_entry.id   AF-A0A7V3RXV9-F1
#
_cell.length_a   1.000
_cell.length_b   1.000
_cell.length_c   1.000
_cell.angle_alpha   90.00
_cell.angle_beta   90.00
_cell.angle_gamma   90.00
#
_symmetry.space_group_name_H-M   'P 1'
#
loop_
_entity.id
_entity.type
_entity.pdbx_description
1 polymer ?
#
loop_
_entity_poly.entity_id
_entity_poly.type
_entity_poly.pdbx_seq_one_letter_code
_entity_poly.pdbx_strand_id
1 'polypeptide(L)'
;MARITVEDCLKQVNNRFALIKMATRRAKQLIEGAQPLVKAENKPIILALREIAANKVQMQAPAPKKSSKKAPKYTPVRIEEERFYS
;
A
#
# COMPACT_ATOMS: atom_id res chain seq x y z
N MET A 1 -15.19 18.38 -8.76
CA MET A 1 -14.18 17.31 -8.60
C MET A 1 -13.33 17.65 -7.39
N ALA A 2 -13.54 16.98 -6.26
CA ALA A 2 -12.87 17.37 -5.03
C ALA A 2 -11.39 16.91 -5.07
N ARG A 3 -10.48 17.87 -4.91
CA ARG A 3 -9.03 17.65 -4.88
C ARG A 3 -8.68 17.06 -3.52
N ILE A 4 -8.06 15.88 -3.52
CA ILE A 4 -7.42 15.30 -2.32
C ILE A 4 -5.91 15.37 -2.52
N THR A 5 -5.17 15.70 -1.47
CA THR A 5 -3.71 15.79 -1.54
C THR A 5 -3.05 14.72 -0.68
N VAL A 6 -1.78 14.46 -0.95
CA VAL A 6 -1.02 13.42 -0.25
C VAL A 6 -0.74 13.86 1.20
N GLU A 7 -0.59 15.16 1.43
CA GLU A 7 -0.35 15.75 2.75
C GLU A 7 -1.48 15.42 3.72
N ASP A 8 -2.73 15.44 3.26
CA ASP A 8 -3.88 15.07 4.11
C ASP A 8 -3.87 13.60 4.52
N CYS A 9 -3.37 12.73 3.66
CA CYS A 9 -3.21 11.30 3.97
C CYS A 9 -2.04 11.06 4.93
N LEU A 10 -0.96 11.85 4.79
CA LEU A 10 0.24 11.72 5.63
C LEU A 10 0.03 12.20 7.06
N LYS A 11 -0.96 13.07 7.32
CA LYS A 11 -1.40 13.41 8.69
C LYS A 11 -1.89 12.19 9.48
N GLN A 12 -2.42 11.18 8.79
CA GLN A 12 -2.91 9.94 9.41
C GLN A 12 -1.89 8.79 9.35
N VAL A 13 -1.05 8.78 8.30
CA VAL A 13 -0.07 7.72 8.06
C VAL A 13 1.29 8.34 7.85
N ASN A 14 2.13 8.30 8.89
CA ASN A 14 3.46 8.94 8.89
C ASN A 14 4.45 8.33 7.87
N ASN A 15 4.13 7.18 7.27
CA ASN A 15 5.01 6.49 6.31
C ASN A 15 4.34 6.40 4.93
N ARG A 16 5.00 6.99 3.91
CA ARG A 16 4.55 7.01 2.51
C ARG A 16 4.38 5.61 1.91
N PHE A 17 5.28 4.67 2.20
CA PHE A 17 5.16 3.29 1.71
C PHE A 17 4.01 2.55 2.38
N ALA A 18 3.81 2.78 3.68
CA ALA A 18 2.68 2.23 4.40
C ALA A 18 1.35 2.78 3.85
N LEU A 19 1.30 4.08 3.54
CA LEU A 19 0.17 4.73 2.88
C LEU A 19 -0.14 4.08 1.52
N ILE A 20 0.85 3.92 0.65
CA ILE A 20 0.67 3.29 -0.68
C ILE A 20 0.15 1.86 -0.53
N LYS A 21 0.74 1.08 0.39
CA LYS A 21 0.32 -0.31 0.66
C LYS A 21 -1.12 -0.38 1.16
N MET A 22 -1.50 0.52 2.06
CA MET A 22 -2.85 0.60 2.62
C MET A 22 -3.87 1.02 1.58
N ALA A 23 -3.59 2.09 0.82
CA ALA A 23 -4.44 2.60 -0.24
C ALA A 23 -4.67 1.55 -1.34
N THR A 24 -3.61 0.84 -1.74
CA THR A 24 -3.70 -0.23 -2.75
C THR A 24 -4.59 -1.38 -2.27
N ARG A 25 -4.39 -1.84 -1.01
CA ARG A 25 -5.22 -2.91 -0.44
C ARG A 25 -6.68 -2.49 -0.34
N ARG A 26 -6.95 -1.25 0.09
CA ARG A 26 -8.32 -0.76 0.21
C ARG A 26 -8.98 -0.54 -1.15
N ALA A 27 -8.26 -0.01 -2.13
CA ALA A 27 -8.76 0.16 -3.49
C ALA A 27 -9.16 -1.19 -4.12
N LYS A 28 -8.39 -2.25 -3.88
CA LYS A 28 -8.75 -3.61 -4.31
C LYS A 28 -10.07 -4.08 -3.70
N GLN A 29 -10.27 -3.88 -2.39
CA GLN A 29 -11.55 -4.22 -1.74
C GLN A 29 -12.73 -3.48 -2.37
N LEU A 30 -12.56 -2.19 -2.69
CA LEU A 30 -13.60 -1.41 -3.34
C LEU A 30 -13.90 -1.92 -4.77
N ILE A 31 -12.90 -2.40 -5.49
CA ILE A 31 -13.07 -3.04 -6.81
C ILE A 31 -13.79 -4.39 -6.67
N GLU A 32 -13.51 -5.14 -5.61
CA GLU A 32 -14.18 -6.41 -5.27
C GLU A 32 -15.63 -6.23 -4.79
N GLY A 33 -16.13 -5.00 -4.75
CA GLY A 33 -17.52 -4.69 -4.37
C GLY A 33 -17.72 -4.37 -2.89
N ALA A 34 -16.64 -4.16 -2.12
CA ALA A 34 -16.77 -3.69 -0.74
C ALA A 34 -17.44 -2.30 -0.70
N GLN A 35 -18.26 -2.08 0.33
CA GLN A 35 -18.97 -0.83 0.47
C GLN A 35 -18.01 0.35 0.77
N PRO A 36 -18.16 1.47 0.06
CA PRO A 36 -17.41 2.70 0.35
C PRO A 36 -17.89 3.32 1.66
N LEU A 37 -16.95 3.73 2.51
CA LEU A 37 -17.21 4.43 3.78
C LEU A 37 -17.41 5.93 3.59
N VAL A 38 -16.96 6.45 2.44
CA VAL A 38 -17.17 7.84 2.03
C VAL A 38 -17.96 7.84 0.73
N LYS A 39 -19.14 8.47 0.75
CA LYS A 39 -19.99 8.63 -0.44
C LYS A 39 -19.36 9.65 -1.38
N ALA A 40 -18.74 9.18 -2.47
CA ALA A 40 -18.24 10.02 -3.54
C ALA A 40 -18.14 9.24 -4.85
N GLU A 41 -18.50 9.86 -5.97
CA GLU A 41 -18.30 9.28 -7.29
C GLU A 41 -16.85 9.55 -7.74
N ASN A 42 -15.93 8.64 -7.39
CA ASN A 42 -14.53 8.71 -7.78
C ASN A 42 -13.98 7.32 -8.08
N LYS A 43 -12.82 7.26 -8.77
CA LYS A 43 -12.07 6.02 -8.93
C LYS A 43 -11.77 5.38 -7.56
N PRO A 44 -11.77 4.04 -7.45
CA PRO A 44 -11.56 3.32 -6.18
C PRO A 44 -10.31 3.77 -5.41
N ILE A 45 -9.24 4.11 -6.13
CA ILE A 45 -7.99 4.59 -5.53
C ILE A 45 -8.15 5.96 -4.84
N ILE A 46 -8.90 6.88 -5.44
CA ILE A 46 -9.16 8.21 -4.86
C ILE A 46 -10.10 8.04 -3.66
N LEU A 47 -11.05 7.13 -3.75
CA LEU A 47 -11.99 6.85 -2.67
C LEU A 47 -11.28 6.23 -1.46
N ALA A 48 -10.36 5.28 -1.69
CA ALA A 48 -9.50 4.74 -0.64
C ALA A 48 -8.65 5.82 0.06
N LEU A 49 -8.03 6.73 -0.70
CA LEU A 49 -7.26 7.84 -0.12
C LEU A 49 -8.14 8.78 0.70
N ARG A 50 -9.38 9.04 0.25
CA ARG A 50 -10.35 9.84 1.01
C ARG A 50 -10.75 9.18 2.33
N GLU A 51 -10.98 7.88 2.31
CA GLU A 51 -11.29 7.12 3.52
C GLU A 51 -10.12 7.13 4.52
N ILE A 52 -8.87 7.06 4.01
CA ILE A 52 -7.66 7.15 4.84
C ILE A 52 -7.53 8.55 5.44
N ALA A 53 -7.66 9.62 4.63
CA ALA A 53 -7.61 11.00 5.12
C ALA A 53 -8.73 11.31 6.14
N ALA A 54 -9.90 10.68 5.99
CA ALA A 54 -11.04 10.77 6.91
C ALA A 54 -10.93 9.84 8.14
N ASN A 55 -9.80 9.15 8.34
CA ASN A 55 -9.58 8.20 9.44
C ASN A 55 -10.60 7.04 9.52
N LYS A 56 -11.24 6.70 8.39
CA LYS A 56 -12.22 5.60 8.31
C LYS A 56 -11.59 4.24 8.02
N VAL A 57 -10.35 4.24 7.54
CA VAL A 57 -9.58 3.02 7.25
C VAL A 57 -8.33 3.03 8.12
N GLN A 58 -8.20 2.02 8.98
CA GLN A 58 -7.06 1.86 9.87
C GLN A 58 -6.27 0.62 9.50
N MET A 59 -4.96 0.74 9.51
CA MET A 59 -4.07 -0.41 9.38
C MET A 59 -4.04 -1.16 10.70
N GLN A 60 -4.67 -2.33 10.74
CA GLN A 60 -4.49 -3.23 11.88
C GLN A 60 -3.00 -3.59 11.98
N ALA A 61 -2.40 -3.28 13.13
CA ALA A 61 -1.04 -3.69 13.42
C ALA A 61 -0.97 -5.21 13.28
N PRO A 62 -0.03 -5.77 12.50
CA PRO A 62 0.14 -7.21 12.48
C PRO A 62 0.45 -7.65 13.91
N ALA A 63 -0.26 -8.67 14.40
CA ALA A 63 0.08 -9.34 15.66
C ALA A 63 1.59 -9.60 15.69
N PRO A 64 2.28 -9.41 16.83
CA PRO A 64 3.74 -9.49 16.90
C PRO A 64 4.21 -10.85 16.40
N LYS A 65 4.67 -10.90 15.14
CA LYS A 65 5.31 -12.09 14.59
C LYS A 65 6.67 -12.15 15.23
N LYS A 66 6.91 -13.16 16.08
CA LYS A 66 8.24 -13.49 16.60
C LYS A 66 9.19 -13.52 15.40
N SER A 67 10.08 -12.54 15.31
CA SER A 67 11.06 -12.45 14.23
C SER A 67 11.93 -13.69 14.27
N SER A 68 11.73 -14.61 13.34
CA SER A 68 12.70 -15.67 13.09
C SER A 68 14.02 -15.00 12.71
N LYS A 69 15.02 -15.10 13.58
CA LYS A 69 16.40 -14.57 13.42
C LYS A 69 17.16 -15.26 12.27
N LYS A 70 16.59 -15.36 11.07
CA LYS A 70 17.32 -15.85 9.89
C LYS A 70 17.47 -14.69 8.93
N ALA A 71 18.69 -14.18 8.85
CA ALA A 71 19.07 -13.19 7.86
C ALA A 71 18.73 -13.72 6.45
N PRO A 72 18.21 -12.88 5.54
CA PRO A 72 18.05 -13.28 4.15
C PRO A 72 19.44 -13.65 3.62
N LYS A 73 19.61 -14.91 3.20
CA LYS A 73 20.83 -15.35 2.53
C LYS A 73 20.86 -14.65 1.17
N TYR A 74 21.60 -13.56 1.06
CA TYR A 74 21.91 -12.96 -0.24
C TYR A 74 22.85 -13.92 -0.96
N THR A 75 22.30 -14.70 -1.90
CA THR A 75 23.11 -15.45 -2.87
C THR A 75 23.39 -14.51 -4.03
N PRO A 76 24.65 -14.08 -4.25
CA PRO A 76 24.98 -13.32 -5.44
C PRO A 76 24.67 -14.20 -6.66
N VAL A 77 23.81 -13.70 -7.55
CA VAL A 77 23.60 -14.32 -8.86
C VAL A 77 24.89 -14.12 -9.66
N ARG A 78 25.66 -15.18 -9.88
CA ARG A 78 26.77 -15.15 -10.83
C ARG A 78 26.16 -15.07 -12.22
N ILE A 79 26.31 -13.92 -12.87
CA ILE A 79 25.99 -13.77 -14.29
C ILE A 79 27.15 -14.40 -15.04
N GLU A 80 26.95 -15.55 -15.68
CA GLU A 80 27.95 -16.11 -16.58
C GLU A 80 27.94 -15.28 -17.88
N GLU A 81 29.01 -14.51 -18.11
CA GLU A 81 29.15 -13.59 -19.25
C GLU A 81 29.24 -14.29 -20.62
N GLU A 82 29.26 -15.62 -20.68
CA GLU A 82 29.54 -16.41 -21.88
C GLU A 82 28.38 -16.48 -22.90
N ARG A 83 27.22 -15.85 -22.64
CA ARG A 83 26.03 -16.00 -23.51
C ARG A 83 25.59 -14.76 -24.28
N PHE A 84 26.38 -13.69 -24.28
CA PHE A 84 26.00 -12.42 -24.92
C PHE A 84 26.79 -12.07 -26.19
N TYR A 85 27.80 -12.87 -26.58
CA TYR A 85 28.51 -12.73 -27.85
C TYR A 85 28.50 -14.06 -28.61
N SER A 86 27.42 -14.32 -29.33
CA SER A 86 27.39 -15.20 -30.50
C SER A 86 26.44 -14.60 -31.51
#